data_AF-A0A976GSY6-F1
#
_entry.id   AF-A0A976GSY6-F1
#
_cell.length_a   1.000
_cell.length_b   1.000
_cell.length_c   1.000
_cell.angle_alpha   90.00
_cell.angle_beta   90.00
_cell.angle_gamma   90.00
#
_symmetry.space_group_name_H-M   'P 1'
#
loop_
_entity.id
_entity.type
_entity.pdbx_description
1 polymer ?
#
loop_
_entity_poly.entity_id
_entity_poly.type
_entity_poly.pdbx_seq_one_letter_code
_entity_poly.pdbx_strand_id
1 'polypeptide(L)'
;VPKNIDAISVVYFNKEAYSKHCKDFRQYQEWLDNRNTQRYIDTNIHNQKIDGKNLMHCRRLLDMAIEIATEKTIKVKRPNANQLLSIRKGEMSLDKIIEEAEIDIQKLEYLFQNSDLPDEIDAVFVNNLLLEVRHF
;
A
#
# COMPACT_ATOMS: atom_id res chain seq x y z
N VAL A 1 -28.80 35.14 -18.26
CA VAL A 1 -30.12 35.20 -18.93
C VAL A 1 -30.66 36.61 -18.72
N PRO A 2 -31.10 37.33 -19.76
CA PRO A 2 -31.72 38.64 -19.60
C PRO A 2 -32.91 38.58 -18.63
N LYS A 3 -33.24 39.68 -17.95
CA LYS A 3 -34.39 39.71 -17.04
C LYS A 3 -35.69 39.38 -17.81
N ASN A 4 -36.54 38.55 -17.22
CA ASN A 4 -37.85 38.07 -17.74
C ASN A 4 -37.79 37.03 -18.87
N ILE A 5 -36.71 36.26 -18.99
CA ILE A 5 -36.67 35.08 -19.87
C ILE A 5 -36.46 33.84 -19.01
N ASP A 6 -37.35 32.85 -19.14
CA ASP A 6 -37.22 31.56 -18.49
C ASP A 6 -36.09 30.75 -19.14
N ALA A 7 -35.16 30.24 -18.33
CA ALA A 7 -34.09 29.40 -18.81
C ALA A 7 -34.66 28.02 -19.20
N ILE A 8 -34.62 27.70 -20.50
CA ILE A 8 -35.16 26.44 -21.05
C ILE A 8 -34.29 25.23 -20.65
N SER A 9 -32.99 25.42 -20.43
CA SER A 9 -32.06 24.38 -19.96
C SER A 9 -30.77 24.99 -19.42
N VAL A 10 -30.04 24.22 -18.61
CA VAL A 10 -28.70 24.56 -18.10
C VAL A 10 -27.71 23.56 -18.66
N VAL A 11 -26.69 24.06 -19.36
CA VAL A 11 -25.52 23.27 -19.76
C VAL A 11 -24.39 23.58 -18.78
N TYR A 12 -23.92 22.55 -18.09
CA TYR A 12 -22.79 22.65 -17.19
C TYR A 12 -21.60 21.89 -17.77
N PHE A 13 -20.46 22.58 -17.89
CA PHE A 13 -19.19 22.00 -18.30
C PHE A 13 -18.16 22.20 -17.21
N ASN A 14 -17.70 21.09 -16.61
CA ASN A 14 -16.64 21.11 -15.62
C ASN A 14 -15.28 21.03 -16.31
N LYS A 15 -14.71 22.19 -16.62
CA LYS A 15 -13.40 22.31 -17.29
C LYS A 15 -12.28 21.64 -16.49
N GLU A 16 -12.28 21.79 -15.17
CA GLU A 16 -11.24 21.22 -14.31
C GLU A 16 -11.27 19.69 -14.30
N ALA A 17 -12.46 19.10 -14.19
CA ALA A 17 -12.63 17.65 -14.27
C ALA A 17 -12.18 17.11 -15.64
N TYR A 18 -12.52 17.79 -16.73
CA TYR A 18 -12.08 17.43 -18.07
C TYR A 18 -10.54 17.49 -18.21
N SER A 19 -9.91 18.58 -17.78
CA SER A 19 -8.46 18.72 -17.82
C SER A 19 -7.75 17.69 -16.95
N LYS A 20 -8.29 17.38 -15.76
CA LYS A 20 -7.77 16.31 -14.89
C LYS A 20 -7.85 14.96 -15.61
N HIS A 21 -9.00 14.61 -16.18
CA HIS A 21 -9.14 13.36 -16.93
C HIS A 21 -8.12 13.27 -18.07
N CYS A 22 -7.93 14.31 -18.87
CA CYS A 22 -6.96 14.28 -19.97
C CYS A 22 -5.53 14.04 -19.48
N LYS A 23 -5.17 14.64 -18.33
CA LYS A 23 -3.85 14.44 -17.69
C LYS A 23 -3.70 13.00 -17.20
N ASP A 24 -4.68 12.50 -16.45
CA ASP A 24 -4.66 11.14 -15.89
C ASP A 24 -4.59 10.09 -17.01
N PHE A 25 -5.35 10.30 -18.10
CA PHE A 25 -5.30 9.43 -19.27
C PHE A 25 -3.92 9.44 -19.94
N ARG A 26 -3.31 10.61 -20.14
CA ARG A 26 -1.96 10.70 -20.71
C ARG A 26 -0.94 10.00 -19.82
N GLN A 27 -0.98 10.22 -18.51
CA GLN A 27 -0.11 9.54 -17.55
C GLN A 27 -0.27 8.02 -17.60
N TYR A 28 -1.50 7.53 -17.77
CA TYR A 28 -1.75 6.11 -17.92
C TYR A 28 -1.17 5.54 -19.22
N GLN A 29 -1.28 6.26 -20.35
CA GLN A 29 -0.65 5.85 -21.62
C GLN A 29 0.88 5.85 -21.51
N GLU A 30 1.46 6.92 -20.95
CA GLU A 30 2.92 6.98 -20.69
C GLU A 30 3.37 5.83 -19.77
N TRP A 31 2.58 5.49 -18.75
CA TRP A 31 2.87 4.33 -17.92
C TRP A 31 2.75 3.02 -18.71
N LEU A 32 1.73 2.85 -19.56
CA LEU A 32 1.56 1.65 -20.39
C LEU A 32 2.77 1.43 -21.31
N ASP A 33 3.30 2.49 -21.90
CA ASP A 33 4.46 2.44 -22.80
C ASP A 33 5.76 2.14 -22.05
N ASN A 34 5.92 2.70 -20.84
CA ASN A 34 7.15 2.58 -20.05
C ASN A 34 7.12 1.46 -19.00
N ARG A 35 6.01 0.74 -18.83
CA ARG A 35 5.90 -0.27 -17.78
C ARG A 35 6.87 -1.43 -18.03
N ASN A 36 7.53 -1.87 -16.97
CA ASN A 36 8.36 -3.06 -17.00
C ASN A 36 7.48 -4.31 -17.04
N THR A 37 7.33 -4.92 -18.21
CA THR A 37 6.55 -6.17 -18.41
C THR A 37 7.19 -7.40 -17.77
N GLN A 38 8.51 -7.38 -17.52
CA GLN A 38 9.24 -8.44 -16.79
C GLN A 38 8.99 -8.38 -15.27
N ARG A 39 8.27 -7.36 -14.78
CA ARG A 39 7.87 -7.25 -13.37
C ARG A 39 6.91 -8.36 -12.95
N TYR A 40 6.12 -8.87 -13.89
CA TYR A 40 5.24 -10.00 -13.67
C TYR A 40 6.06 -11.28 -13.78
N ILE A 41 6.09 -12.03 -12.71
CA ILE A 41 6.84 -13.28 -12.61
C ILE A 41 5.85 -14.39 -12.90
N ASP A 42 6.19 -15.26 -13.85
CA ASP A 42 5.49 -16.51 -14.01
C ASP A 42 5.79 -17.37 -12.79
N THR A 43 4.78 -17.64 -11.96
CA THR A 43 4.95 -18.62 -10.89
C THR A 43 5.34 -19.96 -11.50
N ASN A 44 6.37 -20.60 -10.95
CA ASN A 44 6.80 -21.94 -11.38
C ASN A 44 5.70 -23.02 -11.27
N ILE A 45 4.59 -22.70 -10.58
CA ILE A 45 3.56 -23.64 -10.15
C ILE A 45 2.28 -23.52 -11.01
N HIS A 46 1.91 -22.33 -11.51
CA HIS A 46 0.60 -22.13 -12.18
C HIS A 46 0.57 -21.18 -13.38
N ASN A 47 1.71 -20.76 -13.95
CA ASN A 47 1.73 -19.82 -15.10
C ASN A 47 0.96 -18.50 -14.85
N GLN A 48 0.70 -18.17 -13.58
CA GLN A 48 0.08 -16.91 -13.19
C GLN A 48 1.13 -15.82 -13.17
N LYS A 49 0.82 -14.71 -13.84
CA LYS A 49 1.64 -13.49 -13.85
C LYS A 49 1.34 -12.67 -12.60
N ILE A 50 2.13 -12.88 -11.56
CA ILE A 50 1.99 -12.19 -10.27
C ILE A 50 3.08 -11.12 -10.10
N ASP A 51 2.76 -10.04 -9.38
CA ASP A 51 3.76 -9.06 -8.96
C ASP A 51 4.44 -9.55 -7.67
N GLY A 52 5.51 -10.35 -7.83
CA GLY A 52 6.27 -10.91 -6.70
C GLY A 52 6.89 -9.85 -5.79
N LYS A 53 7.15 -8.63 -6.29
CA LYS A 53 7.61 -7.52 -5.46
C LYS A 53 6.51 -7.06 -4.50
N ASN A 54 5.28 -6.92 -4.99
CA ASN A 54 4.16 -6.51 -4.15
C ASN A 54 3.84 -7.58 -3.11
N LEU A 55 3.87 -8.86 -3.49
CA LEU A 55 3.62 -9.97 -2.56
C LEU A 55 4.70 -10.07 -1.47
N MET A 56 5.98 -9.90 -1.84
CA MET A 56 7.06 -9.76 -0.87
C MET A 56 6.79 -8.59 0.10
N HIS A 57 6.40 -7.43 -0.42
CA HIS A 57 6.12 -6.28 0.43
C HIS A 57 4.94 -6.53 1.37
N CYS A 58 3.88 -7.20 0.90
CA CYS A 58 2.72 -7.59 1.72
C CYS A 58 3.18 -8.46 2.90
N ARG A 59 3.89 -9.57 2.62
CA ARG A 59 4.43 -10.48 3.65
C ARG A 59 5.29 -9.73 4.66
N ARG A 60 6.22 -8.90 4.19
CA ARG A 60 7.11 -8.09 5.04
C ARG A 60 6.33 -7.16 5.97
N LEU A 61 5.28 -6.50 5.47
CA LEU A 61 4.48 -5.56 6.25
C LEU A 61 3.67 -6.28 7.33
N LEU A 62 3.09 -7.44 7.01
CA LEU A 62 2.38 -8.27 7.98
C LEU A 62 3.31 -8.76 9.10
N ASP A 63 4.50 -9.25 8.75
CA ASP A 63 5.49 -9.67 9.75
C ASP A 63 5.87 -8.51 10.69
N MET A 64 6.10 -7.32 10.11
CA MET A 64 6.42 -6.12 10.89
C MET A 64 5.25 -5.66 11.77
N ALA A 65 4.02 -5.75 11.28
CA ALA A 65 2.84 -5.41 12.08
C ALA A 65 2.70 -6.35 13.29
N ILE A 66 2.98 -7.65 13.10
CA ILE A 66 2.97 -8.62 14.19
C ILE A 66 4.07 -8.27 15.22
N GLU A 67 5.29 -7.97 14.76
CA GLU A 67 6.40 -7.53 15.62
C GLU A 67 6.09 -6.25 16.40
N ILE A 68 5.38 -5.29 15.79
CA ILE A 68 4.95 -4.08 16.51
C ILE A 68 3.99 -4.46 17.64
N ALA A 69 2.99 -5.29 17.35
CA ALA A 69 1.97 -5.66 18.33
C ALA A 69 2.52 -6.53 19.47
N THR A 70 3.53 -7.38 19.21
CA THR A 70 4.06 -8.33 20.21
C THR A 70 5.37 -7.89 20.86
N GLU A 71 6.29 -7.34 20.09
CA GLU A 71 7.65 -6.99 20.53
C GLU A 71 7.86 -5.48 20.68
N LYS A 72 6.89 -4.65 20.25
CA LYS A 72 6.95 -3.18 20.31
C LYS A 72 8.18 -2.61 19.61
N THR A 73 8.61 -3.26 18.55
CA THR A 73 9.83 -2.91 17.81
C THR A 73 9.61 -2.98 16.30
N ILE A 74 10.45 -2.26 15.56
CA ILE A 74 10.44 -2.23 14.10
C ILE A 74 11.77 -2.79 13.59
N LYS A 75 11.79 -4.05 13.17
CA LYS A 75 12.98 -4.67 12.57
C LYS A 75 13.08 -4.29 11.10
N VAL A 76 13.73 -3.15 10.82
CA VAL A 76 13.94 -2.65 9.45
C VAL A 76 14.81 -3.62 8.63
N LYS A 77 15.90 -4.13 9.23
CA LYS A 77 16.70 -5.20 8.63
C LYS A 77 16.00 -6.53 8.89
N ARG A 78 15.42 -7.10 7.83
CA ARG A 78 14.57 -8.29 7.95
C ARG A 78 15.40 -9.55 8.23
N PRO A 79 15.12 -10.28 9.34
CA PRO A 79 15.79 -11.54 9.61
C PRO A 79 15.40 -12.62 8.59
N ASN A 80 14.22 -12.51 7.99
CA ASN A 80 13.69 -13.45 6.99
C ASN A 80 13.94 -12.99 5.54
N ALA A 81 15.03 -12.27 5.26
CA ALA A 81 15.34 -11.74 3.94
C ALA A 81 15.32 -12.82 2.82
N ASN A 82 15.80 -14.03 3.10
CA ASN A 82 15.81 -15.14 2.14
C ASN A 82 14.39 -15.58 1.74
N GLN A 83 13.46 -15.65 2.71
CA GLN A 83 12.05 -15.97 2.46
C GLN A 83 11.37 -14.87 1.64
N LEU A 84 11.64 -13.61 1.96
CA LEU A 84 11.11 -12.49 1.17
C LEU A 84 11.62 -12.54 -0.27
N LEU A 85 12.90 -12.86 -0.47
CA LEU A 85 13.46 -13.04 -1.81
C LEU A 85 12.88 -14.23 -2.57
N SER A 86 12.54 -15.35 -1.91
CA SER A 86 11.89 -16.48 -2.59
C SER A 86 10.48 -16.15 -3.07
N ILE A 87 9.69 -15.43 -2.26
CA ILE A 87 8.39 -14.88 -2.66
C ILE A 87 8.55 -13.95 -3.85
N ARG A 88 9.54 -13.05 -3.79
CA ARG A 88 9.84 -12.15 -4.91
C ARG A 88 10.23 -12.88 -6.17
N LYS A 89 10.76 -14.11 -6.11
CA LYS A 89 11.11 -14.90 -7.28
C LYS A 89 9.97 -15.79 -7.79
N GLY A 90 8.80 -15.76 -7.14
CA GLY A 90 7.67 -16.62 -7.51
C GLY A 90 7.88 -18.09 -7.15
N GLU A 91 8.74 -18.37 -6.17
CA GLU A 91 9.01 -19.73 -5.67
C GLU A 91 7.88 -20.26 -4.78
N MET A 92 6.97 -19.40 -4.33
CA MET A 92 5.79 -19.74 -3.53
C MET A 92 4.52 -19.49 -4.35
N SER A 93 3.51 -20.36 -4.18
CA SER A 93 2.22 -20.21 -4.86
C SER A 93 1.45 -19.01 -4.31
N LEU A 94 0.65 -18.38 -5.19
CA LEU A 94 -0.20 -17.25 -4.81
C LEU A 94 -1.21 -17.65 -3.73
N ASP A 95 -1.88 -18.78 -3.90
CA ASP A 95 -2.92 -19.25 -2.97
C ASP A 95 -2.37 -19.39 -1.55
N LYS A 96 -1.16 -19.93 -1.41
CA LYS A 96 -0.50 -20.05 -0.11
C LYS A 96 -0.17 -18.69 0.51
N ILE A 97 0.28 -17.73 -0.30
CA ILE A 97 0.55 -16.36 0.18
C ILE A 97 -0.73 -15.70 0.69
N ILE A 98 -1.84 -15.90 -0.03
CA ILE A 98 -3.16 -15.34 0.34
C ILE A 98 -3.65 -15.98 1.64
N GLU A 99 -3.60 -17.31 1.74
CA GLU A 99 -4.01 -18.04 2.95
C GLU A 99 -3.22 -17.58 4.19
N GLU A 100 -1.90 -17.50 4.08
CA GLU A 100 -1.05 -16.99 5.17
C GLU A 100 -1.40 -15.54 5.54
N ALA A 101 -1.69 -14.70 4.55
CA ALA A 101 -2.04 -13.30 4.80
C ALA A 101 -3.40 -13.16 5.51
N GLU A 102 -4.41 -13.93 5.13
CA GLU A 102 -5.73 -13.92 5.78
C GLU A 102 -5.64 -14.36 7.23
N ILE A 103 -4.88 -15.41 7.52
CA ILE A 103 -4.61 -15.88 8.88
C ILE A 103 -3.94 -14.76 9.71
N ASP A 104 -2.93 -14.10 9.14
CA ASP A 104 -2.20 -13.05 9.85
C ASP A 104 -3.03 -11.80 10.08
N ILE A 105 -3.93 -11.45 9.16
CA ILE A 105 -4.86 -10.31 9.35
C ILE A 105 -5.78 -10.58 10.55
N GLN A 106 -6.36 -11.78 10.66
CA GLN A 106 -7.20 -12.15 11.81
C GLN A 106 -6.39 -12.15 13.11
N LYS A 107 -5.15 -12.66 13.06
CA LYS A 107 -4.24 -12.64 14.19
C LYS A 107 -3.89 -11.23 14.63
N LEU A 108 -3.63 -10.31 13.69
CA LEU A 108 -3.33 -8.91 13.97
C LEU A 108 -4.49 -8.21 14.66
N GLU A 109 -5.72 -8.46 14.23
CA GLU A 109 -6.91 -7.91 14.89
C GLU A 109 -6.95 -8.32 16.37
N TYR A 110 -6.77 -9.61 16.66
CA TYR A 110 -6.68 -10.10 18.04
C TYR A 110 -5.49 -9.48 18.81
N LEU A 111 -4.31 -9.40 18.20
CA LEU A 111 -3.11 -8.88 18.85
C LEU A 111 -3.25 -7.42 19.23
N PHE A 112 -3.79 -6.57 18.34
CA PHE A 112 -3.98 -5.15 18.63
C PHE A 112 -5.11 -4.90 19.63
N GLN A 113 -6.20 -5.68 19.59
CA GLN A 113 -7.26 -5.61 20.60
C GLN A 113 -6.78 -5.94 22.01
N ASN A 114 -5.73 -6.76 22.14
CA ASN A 114 -5.16 -7.19 23.41
C ASN A 114 -3.78 -6.58 23.68
N SER A 115 -3.36 -5.59 22.88
CA SER A 115 -2.09 -4.91 23.06
C SER A 115 -2.20 -3.85 24.15
N ASP A 116 -1.09 -3.58 24.82
CA ASP A 116 -0.92 -2.44 25.73
C ASP A 116 -0.31 -1.22 25.04
N LEU A 117 -0.25 -1.22 23.71
CA LEU A 117 0.06 -0.04 22.92
C LEU A 117 -1.04 1.01 23.11
N PRO A 118 -0.67 2.30 23.27
CA PRO A 118 -1.65 3.35 23.44
C PRO A 118 -2.39 3.62 22.12
N ASP A 119 -3.68 3.95 22.21
CA ASP A 119 -4.51 4.33 21.06
C ASP A 119 -4.04 5.65 20.42
N GLU A 120 -3.44 6.53 21.22
CA GLU A 120 -2.94 7.83 20.78
C GLU A 120 -1.48 8.05 21.18
N ILE A 121 -0.76 8.81 20.35
CA ILE A 121 0.60 9.23 20.62
C ILE A 121 0.65 10.43 21.56
N ASP A 122 1.70 10.53 22.39
CA ASP A 122 1.96 11.75 23.15
C ASP A 122 2.52 12.84 22.22
N ALA A 123 1.68 13.82 21.90
CA ALA A 123 2.03 14.93 21.02
C ALA A 123 3.16 15.82 21.57
N VAL A 124 3.27 15.95 22.90
CA VAL A 124 4.35 16.73 23.53
C VAL A 124 5.67 16.01 23.36
N PHE A 125 5.68 14.70 23.62
CA PHE A 125 6.85 13.85 23.37
C PHE A 125 7.32 13.92 21.91
N VAL A 126 6.39 13.76 20.95
CA VAL A 126 6.72 13.78 19.52
C VAL A 126 7.29 15.13 19.09
N ASN A 127 6.72 16.24 19.58
CA ASN A 127 7.25 17.58 19.27
C ASN A 127 8.67 17.78 19.82
N ASN A 128 8.92 17.34 21.06
CA ASN A 128 10.25 17.46 21.66
C ASN A 128 11.28 16.62 20.89
N LEU A 129 10.95 15.37 20.54
CA LEU A 129 11.79 14.50 19.73
C LEU A 129 12.10 15.12 18.36
N LEU A 130 11.12 15.76 17.73
CA LEU A 130 11.30 16.42 16.44
C LEU A 130 12.25 17.63 16.54
N LEU A 131 12.22 18.39 17.63
CA LEU A 131 13.18 19.46 17.88
C LEU A 131 14.59 18.89 18.05
N GLU A 132 14.76 17.83 18.84
CA GLU A 132 16.05 17.16 19.03
C GLU A 132 16.66 16.71 17.71
N VAL A 133 15.91 15.99 16.88
CA VAL A 133 16.37 15.50 15.57
C VAL A 133 16.76 16.63 14.62
N ARG A 134 16.09 17.79 14.70
CA ARG A 134 16.39 18.96 13.85
C ARG A 134 17.62 19.75 14.28
N HIS A 135 18.04 19.63 15.54
CA HIS A 135 19.23 20.29 16.06
C HIS A 135 20.51 19.45 15.91
N PHE A 136 20.39 18.25 15.33
CA PHE A 136 21.52 17.41 14.90
C PHE A 136 22.04 17.77 13.50
#